data_AF-A0AA43CCI2-F1
#
_entry.id   AF-A0AA43CCI2-F1
#
_cell.length_a   1.000
_cell.length_b   1.000
_cell.length_c   1.000
_cell.angle_alpha   90.00
_cell.angle_beta   90.00
_cell.angle_gamma   90.00
#
_symmetry.space_group_name_H-M   'P 1'
#
loop_
_entity.id
_entity.type
_entity.pdbx_description
1 polymer ?
#
loop_
_entity_poly.entity_id
_entity_poly.type
_entity_poly.pdbx_seq_one_letter_code
_entity_poly.pdbx_strand_id
1 'polypeptide(L)'
;MKIRSTTLWVTLAFLMTLGCLSTAMAYEPGAPDGQATFIAQKCNMCHAVPEFEIEAKIKSEKMIGPALPAGGRDAEWMTGFLSRKIQLDGNDHKKEFKGTDEELERIVAWIGTLKAVE
;
A
#
# COMPACT_ATOMS: atom_id res chain seq x y z
N MET A 1 -3.16 1.90 -70.09
CA MET A 1 -2.55 0.67 -69.53
C MET A 1 -1.91 1.06 -68.21
N LYS A 2 -2.44 0.62 -67.05
CA LYS A 2 -1.81 -0.38 -66.14
C LYS A 2 -0.30 -0.15 -66.06
N ILE A 3 0.30 0.22 -64.92
CA ILE A 3 0.39 -0.60 -63.70
C ILE A 3 0.64 0.27 -62.43
N ARG A 4 -0.33 0.26 -61.51
CA ARG A 4 -0.28 0.21 -60.03
C ARG A 4 0.85 0.94 -59.27
N SER A 5 0.54 2.16 -58.85
CA SER A 5 1.12 2.82 -57.67
C SER A 5 0.52 2.19 -56.40
N THR A 6 1.10 1.08 -55.95
CA THR A 6 0.70 0.37 -54.72
C THR A 6 1.94 -0.18 -54.01
N THR A 7 2.87 0.69 -53.65
CA THR A 7 3.99 0.35 -52.76
C THR A 7 4.62 1.66 -52.31
N LEU A 8 4.02 2.30 -51.29
CA LEU A 8 4.70 3.08 -50.25
C LEU A 8 3.71 3.84 -49.33
N TRP A 9 2.49 3.33 -49.13
CA TRP A 9 1.49 3.94 -48.23
C TRP A 9 0.74 2.88 -47.41
N VAL A 10 1.45 1.85 -46.92
CA VAL A 10 0.94 0.87 -45.94
C VAL A 10 2.05 0.56 -44.93
N THR A 11 2.41 1.56 -44.14
CA THR A 11 3.01 1.37 -42.80
C THR A 11 2.35 2.34 -41.84
N LEU A 12 1.02 2.44 -41.92
CA LEU A 12 0.19 2.92 -40.83
C LEU A 12 -0.57 1.69 -40.30
N ALA A 13 -0.46 1.48 -38.99
CA ALA A 13 -1.33 0.62 -38.18
C ALA A 13 -1.25 -0.91 -38.40
N PHE A 14 -0.37 -1.56 -37.65
CA PHE A 14 -0.63 -2.92 -37.16
C PHE A 14 0.04 -3.13 -35.78
N LEU A 15 -0.79 -3.10 -34.73
CA LEU A 15 -0.58 -3.51 -33.33
C LEU A 15 0.48 -2.70 -32.53
N MET A 16 0.20 -1.83 -31.55
CA MET A 16 -0.93 -1.67 -30.62
C MET A 16 -1.52 -2.98 -30.11
N THR A 17 -0.76 -3.74 -29.32
CA THR A 17 -1.27 -4.61 -28.25
C THR A 17 -0.14 -5.26 -27.47
N LEU A 18 -0.29 -5.26 -26.14
CA LEU A 18 0.33 -6.15 -25.14
C LEU A 18 1.80 -5.87 -24.80
N GLY A 19 2.16 -5.56 -23.55
CA GLY A 19 1.39 -5.59 -22.33
C GLY A 19 2.20 -4.94 -21.21
N CYS A 20 1.47 -4.44 -20.21
CA CYS A 20 1.99 -3.85 -18.99
C CYS A 20 3.23 -4.59 -18.52
N LEU A 21 4.36 -3.88 -18.46
CA LEU A 21 5.48 -4.30 -17.66
C LEU A 21 5.03 -4.16 -16.21
N SER A 22 4.35 -5.19 -15.72
CA SER A 22 4.11 -5.37 -14.29
C SER A 22 5.48 -5.43 -13.65
N THR A 23 5.93 -4.34 -13.05
CA THR A 23 7.01 -4.38 -12.08
C THR A 23 6.50 -5.27 -10.95
N ALA A 24 6.81 -6.56 -11.04
CA ALA A 24 6.80 -7.43 -9.88
C ALA A 24 7.73 -6.77 -8.88
N MET A 25 7.16 -6.14 -7.86
CA MET A 25 7.90 -5.58 -6.74
C MET A 25 8.79 -6.70 -6.23
N ALA A 26 10.09 -6.54 -6.43
CA ALA A 26 11.07 -7.52 -5.99
C ALA A 26 10.99 -7.60 -4.48
N TYR A 27 10.71 -8.79 -3.96
CA TYR A 27 11.02 -9.12 -2.57
C TYR A 27 12.52 -8.97 -2.41
N GLU A 28 12.96 -7.87 -1.77
CA GLU A 28 14.36 -7.62 -1.40
C GLU A 28 14.71 -8.49 -0.19
N PRO A 29 15.54 -9.54 -0.35
CA PRO A 29 15.99 -10.35 0.76
C PRO A 29 16.90 -9.51 1.66
N GLY A 30 16.36 -9.05 2.79
CA GLY A 30 17.05 -8.19 3.76
C GLY A 30 16.22 -6.99 4.22
N ALA A 31 15.16 -6.63 3.49
CA ALA A 31 14.17 -5.71 4.00
C ALA A 31 13.42 -6.36 5.18
N PRO A 32 13.23 -5.67 6.33
CA PRO A 32 12.43 -6.21 7.41
C PRO A 32 11.05 -6.56 6.87
N ASP A 33 10.51 -7.73 7.23
CA ASP A 33 9.14 -8.09 6.87
C ASP A 33 8.15 -6.99 7.35
N GLY A 34 6.93 -6.98 6.81
CA GLY A 34 5.97 -5.90 7.12
C GLY A 34 5.62 -5.82 8.62
N GLN A 35 5.65 -6.94 9.34
CA GLN A 35 5.48 -6.98 10.79
C GLN A 35 6.66 -6.31 11.51
N ALA A 36 7.90 -6.62 11.12
CA ALA A 36 9.09 -6.00 11.68
C ALA A 36 9.11 -4.49 11.40
N THR A 37 8.70 -4.07 10.18
CA THR A 37 8.59 -2.66 9.83
C THR A 37 7.52 -1.95 10.68
N PHE A 38 6.38 -2.59 10.94
CA PHE A 38 5.33 -2.07 11.82
C PHE A 38 5.84 -1.79 13.25
N ILE A 39 6.66 -2.70 13.79
CA ILE A 39 7.27 -2.52 15.12
C ILE A 39 8.36 -1.44 15.08
N ALA A 40 9.22 -1.44 14.05
CA ALA A 40 10.28 -0.44 13.88
C ALA A 40 9.72 0.98 13.78
N GLN A 41 8.63 1.15 13.03
CA GLN A 41 7.91 2.41 12.86
C GLN A 41 6.95 2.72 14.02
N LYS A 42 6.99 1.92 15.09
CA LYS A 42 6.26 2.13 16.36
C LYS A 42 4.74 2.20 16.17
N CYS A 43 4.19 1.53 15.16
CA CYS A 43 2.75 1.46 14.96
C CYS A 43 2.04 0.77 16.14
N ASN A 44 2.74 -0.16 16.81
CA ASN A 44 2.30 -0.80 18.05
C ASN A 44 2.23 0.14 19.27
N MET A 45 2.61 1.41 19.14
CA MET A 45 2.35 2.37 20.20
C MET A 45 0.85 2.64 20.35
N CYS A 46 0.09 2.59 19.25
CA CYS A 46 -1.35 2.91 19.24
C CYS A 46 -2.22 1.73 18.78
N HIS A 47 -1.71 0.83 17.96
CA HIS A 47 -2.50 -0.24 17.35
C HIS A 47 -2.07 -1.62 17.84
N ALA A 48 -3.05 -2.48 18.12
CA ALA A 48 -2.81 -3.91 18.36
C ALA A 48 -2.99 -4.71 17.06
N VAL A 49 -2.36 -5.88 16.96
CA VAL A 49 -2.56 -6.86 15.89
C VAL A 49 -2.74 -8.24 16.54
N PRO A 50 -3.98 -8.64 16.87
CA PRO A 50 -4.25 -9.87 17.63
C PRO A 50 -3.74 -11.15 16.96
N GLU A 51 -3.83 -11.25 15.63
CA GLU A 51 -3.35 -12.41 14.85
C GLU A 51 -1.85 -12.71 15.08
N PHE A 52 -1.08 -11.70 15.45
CA PHE A 52 0.36 -11.78 15.70
C PHE A 52 0.74 -11.50 17.16
N GLU A 53 -0.25 -11.53 18.07
CA GLU A 53 -0.06 -11.26 19.51
C GLU A 53 0.62 -9.91 19.80
N ILE A 54 0.44 -8.92 18.91
CA ILE A 54 1.00 -7.59 19.08
C ILE A 54 0.01 -6.74 19.88
N GLU A 55 0.40 -6.34 21.08
CA GLU A 55 -0.39 -5.42 21.89
C GLU A 55 -0.07 -3.95 21.59
N ALA A 56 -1.09 -3.10 21.74
CA ALA A 56 -0.89 -1.66 21.77
C ALA A 56 -0.25 -1.24 23.10
N LYS A 57 0.83 -0.45 23.03
CA LYS A 57 1.59 -0.05 24.23
C LYS A 57 0.94 1.09 25.02
N ILE A 58 0.21 1.99 24.35
CA ILE A 58 -0.48 3.08 25.04
C ILE A 58 -1.87 2.64 25.47
N LYS A 59 -2.31 3.10 26.65
CA LYS A 59 -3.67 2.85 27.17
C LYS A 59 -4.56 4.10 27.16
N SER A 60 -4.04 5.21 26.63
CA SER A 60 -4.77 6.48 26.58
C SER A 60 -5.86 6.40 25.52
N GLU A 61 -7.12 6.55 25.94
CA GLU A 61 -8.30 6.55 25.05
C GLU A 61 -8.23 7.60 23.93
N LYS A 62 -7.48 8.69 24.14
CA LYS A 62 -7.32 9.76 23.13
C LYS A 62 -6.33 9.41 22.02
N MET A 63 -5.45 8.45 22.27
CA MET A 63 -4.30 8.12 21.41
C MET A 63 -4.32 6.67 20.92
N ILE A 64 -5.01 5.78 21.62
CA ILE A 64 -5.20 4.39 21.20
C ILE A 64 -5.97 4.37 19.88
N GLY A 65 -5.47 3.57 18.94
CA GLY A 65 -6.15 3.26 17.69
C GLY A 65 -6.88 1.92 17.79
N PRO A 66 -7.77 1.61 16.83
CA PRO A 66 -8.40 0.29 16.77
C PRO A 66 -7.35 -0.82 16.57
N ALA A 67 -7.68 -2.03 17.00
CA ALA A 67 -6.94 -3.22 16.60
C ALA A 67 -7.02 -3.39 15.07
N LEU A 68 -5.95 -3.92 14.47
CA LEU A 68 -5.84 -4.12 13.04
C LEU A 68 -6.10 -5.59 12.65
N PRO A 69 -6.64 -5.81 11.43
CA PRO A 69 -7.00 -4.80 10.44
C PRO A 69 -8.30 -4.06 10.81
N ALA A 70 -8.36 -2.76 10.56
CA ALA A 70 -9.52 -1.92 10.87
C ALA A 70 -10.13 -1.33 9.58
N GLY A 71 -11.43 -1.57 9.36
CA GLY A 71 -12.22 -0.80 8.39
C GLY A 71 -12.04 -1.16 6.91
N GLY A 72 -11.35 -2.25 6.57
CA GLY A 72 -11.33 -2.82 5.21
C GLY A 72 -10.95 -1.82 4.11
N ARG A 73 -9.90 -1.04 4.35
CA ARG A 73 -9.43 0.01 3.43
C ARG A 73 -8.37 -0.52 2.49
N ASP A 74 -8.36 -0.01 1.26
CA ASP A 74 -7.34 -0.36 0.28
C ASP A 74 -6.00 0.34 0.55
N ALA A 75 -4.98 -0.07 -0.20
CA ALA A 75 -3.61 0.41 -0.02
C ALA A 75 -3.46 1.91 -0.32
N GLU A 76 -4.17 2.44 -1.31
CA GLU A 76 -4.11 3.85 -1.68
C GLU A 76 -4.70 4.72 -0.56
N TRP A 77 -5.87 4.33 -0.05
CA TRP A 77 -6.50 4.99 1.07
C TRP A 77 -5.59 4.98 2.31
N MET A 78 -5.02 3.81 2.65
CA MET A 78 -4.16 3.68 3.83
C MET A 78 -2.90 4.54 3.71
N THR A 79 -2.27 4.55 2.54
CA THR A 79 -1.11 5.40 2.24
C THR A 79 -1.49 6.87 2.44
N GLY A 80 -2.61 7.32 1.86
CA GLY A 80 -3.10 8.67 2.02
C GLY A 80 -3.41 9.05 3.47
N PHE A 81 -4.05 8.16 4.23
CA PHE A 81 -4.41 8.41 5.63
C PHE A 81 -3.18 8.49 6.54
N LEU A 82 -2.22 7.56 6.39
CA LEU A 82 -0.98 7.54 7.18
C LEU A 82 -0.08 8.75 6.87
N SER A 83 -0.10 9.25 5.64
CA SER A 83 0.56 10.50 5.25
C SER A 83 -0.28 11.76 5.52
N ARG A 84 -1.46 11.64 6.15
CA ARG A 84 -2.42 12.74 6.41
C ARG A 84 -2.84 13.53 5.16
N LYS A 85 -2.86 12.88 4.01
CA LYS A 85 -3.42 13.41 2.76
C LYS A 85 -4.93 13.15 2.64
N ILE A 86 -5.42 12.15 3.38
CA ILE A 86 -6.83 11.75 3.45
C ILE A 86 -7.26 11.77 4.92
N GLN A 87 -8.52 12.10 5.16
CA GLN A 87 -9.14 12.09 6.48
C GLN A 87 -10.15 10.95 6.63
N LEU A 88 -10.26 10.43 7.84
CA LEU A 88 -11.34 9.55 8.28
C LEU A 88 -12.28 10.37 9.15
N ASP A 89 -13.52 10.55 8.70
CA ASP A 89 -14.55 11.32 9.43
C ASP A 89 -14.07 12.72 9.84
N GLY A 90 -13.36 13.42 8.94
CA GLY A 90 -12.80 14.75 9.18
C GLY A 90 -11.57 14.78 10.11
N ASN A 91 -11.03 13.61 10.48
CA ASN A 91 -9.85 13.50 11.33
C ASN A 91 -8.66 12.92 10.55
N ASP A 92 -7.47 13.49 10.77
CA ASP A 92 -6.22 12.90 10.32
C ASP A 92 -5.83 11.70 11.19
N HIS A 93 -4.96 10.84 10.66
CA HIS A 93 -4.25 9.87 11.49
C HIS A 93 -3.46 10.60 12.59
N LYS A 94 -3.53 10.09 13.84
CA LYS A 94 -3.00 10.78 15.03
C LYS A 94 -1.52 11.12 14.94
N LYS A 95 -0.75 10.40 14.12
CA LYS A 95 0.63 10.74 13.77
C LYS A 95 0.84 10.57 12.27
N GLU A 96 1.44 11.58 11.64
CA GLU A 96 1.91 11.41 10.27
C GLU A 96 3.03 10.36 10.24
N PHE A 97 3.02 9.47 9.25
CA PHE A 97 4.08 8.50 9.03
C PHE A 97 5.40 9.22 8.69
N LYS A 98 6.53 8.70 9.20
CA LYS A 98 7.86 9.32 9.05
C LYS A 98 8.94 8.37 8.51
N GLY A 99 8.57 7.14 8.14
CA GLY A 99 9.46 6.22 7.42
C GLY A 99 9.56 6.57 5.93
N THR A 100 10.28 5.74 5.19
CA THR A 100 10.40 5.89 3.72
C THR A 100 9.14 5.38 3.01
N ASP A 101 8.98 5.74 1.74
CA ASP A 101 7.86 5.26 0.92
C ASP A 101 7.87 3.73 0.83
N GLU A 102 9.05 3.09 0.74
CA GLU A 102 9.17 1.64 0.73
C GLU A 102 8.74 0.99 2.05
N GLU A 103 9.00 1.64 3.19
CA GLU A 103 8.52 1.16 4.49
C GLU A 103 7.01 1.32 4.62
N LEU A 104 6.45 2.42 4.09
CA LEU A 104 5.02 2.66 4.07
C LEU A 104 4.29 1.61 3.24
N GLU A 105 4.74 1.39 2.01
CA GLU A 105 4.19 0.36 1.12
C GLU A 105 4.23 -1.02 1.76
N ARG A 106 5.34 -1.36 2.44
CA ARG A 106 5.50 -2.65 3.10
C ARG A 106 4.53 -2.86 4.26
N ILE A 107 4.34 -1.83 5.10
CA ILE A 107 3.38 -1.89 6.20
C ILE A 107 1.96 -2.00 5.65
N VAL A 108 1.63 -1.20 4.63
CA VAL A 108 0.29 -1.19 4.02
C VAL A 108 -0.03 -2.55 3.40
N ALA A 109 0.91 -3.12 2.64
CA ALA A 109 0.77 -4.44 2.05
C ALA A 109 0.57 -5.51 3.12
N TRP A 110 1.37 -5.50 4.19
CA TRP A 110 1.25 -6.47 5.28
C TRP A 110 -0.08 -6.36 6.03
N ILE A 111 -0.52 -5.14 6.37
CA ILE A 111 -1.83 -4.92 7.00
C ILE A 111 -2.97 -5.47 6.12
N GLY A 112 -2.84 -5.36 4.79
CA GLY A 112 -3.78 -5.92 3.83
C GLY A 112 -3.84 -7.46 3.80
N THR A 113 -2.84 -8.14 4.37
CA THR A 113 -2.83 -9.61 4.52
C THR A 113 -3.49 -10.11 5.81
N LEU A 114 -3.74 -9.21 6.76
CA LEU A 114 -4.29 -9.59 8.06
C LEU A 114 -5.75 -10.05 7.90
N LYS A 115 -6.15 -11.04 8.69
CA LYS A 115 -7.55 -11.48 8.71
C LYS A 115 -8.41 -10.47 9.45
N ALA A 116 -9.64 -10.26 8.99
CA ALA A 116 -10.59 -9.39 9.67
C ALA A 116 -10.72 -9.80 11.15
N VAL A 117 -10.67 -8.82 12.05
CA VAL A 117 -11.06 -9.03 13.44
C VAL A 117 -12.59 -9.06 13.47
N GLU A 118 -13.16 -10.23 13.77
CA GLU A 118 -14.63 -10.42 13.88
C GLU A 118 -15.23 -9.65 15.05
#